data_AF-A0A535IBC7-F1
#
_entry.id   AF-A0A535IBC7-F1
#
_cell.length_a   1.000
_cell.length_b   1.000
_cell.length_c   1.000
_cell.angle_alpha   90.00
_cell.angle_beta   90.00
_cell.angle_gamma   90.00
#
_symmetry.space_group_name_H-M   'P 1'
#
loop_
_entity.id
_entity.type
_entity.pdbx_description
1 polymer ?
#
loop_
_entity_poly.entity_id
_entity_poly.type
_entity_poly.pdbx_seq_one_letter_code
_entity_poly.pdbx_strand_id
1 'polypeptide(L)' 'MGILKEPSAGDGILTLAEATMLYKAFFPVDEQIDLSNLRRRFLATNRLEPLDEERPVRGRELDWRRISRAYRYHASRE' A
#
# COMPACT_ATOMS: atom_id res chain seq x y z
N MET A 1 -21.77 13.96 -17.35
CA MET A 1 -20.80 12.85 -17.35
C MET A 1 -19.44 13.42 -16.99
N GLY A 2 -19.00 13.23 -15.75
CA GLY A 2 -17.67 13.67 -15.33
C GLY A 2 -16.60 12.87 -16.05
N ILE A 3 -15.65 13.55 -16.67
CA ILE A 3 -14.48 12.94 -17.30
C ILE A 3 -13.70 12.28 -16.16
N LEU A 4 -13.82 10.95 -16.02
CA LEU A 4 -12.99 10.16 -15.12
C LEU A 4 -11.57 10.19 -15.70
N LYS A 5 -10.80 11.19 -15.30
CA LYS A 5 -9.39 11.31 -15.64
C LYS A 5 -8.68 10.12 -15.00
N GLU A 6 -8.01 9.31 -15.80
CA GLU A 6 -7.17 8.23 -15.27
C GLU A 6 -6.21 8.83 -14.23
N PRO A 7 -6.13 8.26 -13.02
CA PRO A 7 -5.17 8.71 -12.03
C PRO A 7 -3.78 8.59 -12.63
N SER A 8 -2.92 9.57 -12.36
CA SER A 8 -1.53 9.52 -12.79
C SER A 8 -0.89 8.21 -12.33
N ALA A 9 -0.22 7.52 -13.24
CA ALA A 9 0.53 6.31 -12.91
C ALA A 9 1.51 6.60 -11.76
N GLY A 10 1.36 5.86 -10.66
CA GLY A 10 2.26 5.97 -9.52
C GLY A 10 3.66 5.46 -9.86
N ASP A 11 4.64 5.79 -9.02
CA ASP A 11 6.05 5.38 -9.14
C ASP A 11 6.29 3.89 -8.85
N GLY A 12 5.22 3.10 -8.65
CA GLY A 12 5.29 1.68 -8.29
C GLY A 12 5.83 1.42 -6.88
N ILE A 13 5.94 2.49 -6.07
CA ILE A 13 6.50 2.46 -4.72
C ILE A 13 5.38 2.75 -3.72
N LEU A 14 5.33 1.96 -2.65
CA LEU A 14 4.31 2.06 -1.61
C LEU A 14 4.82 1.58 -0.25
N THR A 15 4.21 2.05 0.82
CA THR A 15 4.40 1.57 2.19
C THR A 15 3.45 0.41 2.50
N LEU A 16 3.80 -0.46 3.46
CA LEU A 16 2.90 -1.56 3.87
C LEU A 16 1.55 -1.07 4.39
N ALA A 17 1.49 0.12 4.98
CA ALA A 17 0.24 0.73 5.43
C ALA A 17 -0.66 1.08 4.23
N GLU A 18 -0.09 1.66 3.17
CA GLU A 18 -0.81 1.95 1.92
C GLU A 18 -1.31 0.66 1.26
N ALA A 19 -0.46 -0.37 1.16
CA ALA A 19 -0.86 -1.69 0.64
C ALA A 19 -2.08 -2.24 1.37
N THR A 20 -2.06 -2.13 2.70
CA THR A 20 -3.12 -2.63 3.59
C THR A 20 -4.40 -1.82 3.41
N MET A 21 -4.30 -0.49 3.28
CA MET A 21 -5.44 0.37 3.03
C MET A 21 -6.10 0.09 1.67
N LEU A 22 -5.30 -0.09 0.62
CA LEU A 22 -5.78 -0.45 -0.70
C LEU A 22 -6.46 -1.82 -0.68
N TYR A 23 -5.86 -2.81 -0.02
CA TYR A 23 -6.43 -4.14 0.11
C TYR A 23 -7.76 -4.11 0.85
N LYS A 24 -7.88 -3.31 1.92
CA LYS A 24 -9.15 -3.14 2.64
C LYS A 24 -10.28 -2.60 1.75
N ALA A 25 -9.97 -1.79 0.73
CA ALA A 25 -10.99 -1.25 -0.17
C ALA A 25 -11.71 -2.33 -1.02
N PHE A 26 -11.17 -3.55 -1.09
CA PHE A 26 -11.81 -4.69 -1.77
C PHE A 26 -12.79 -5.47 -0.89
N PHE A 27 -12.91 -5.13 0.39
CA PHE A 27 -13.79 -5.83 1.34
C PHE A 27 -14.96 -4.94 1.77
N PRO A 28 -16.10 -5.54 2.16
CA PRO A 28 -17.18 -4.80 2.80
C PRO A 28 -16.69 -4.02 4.02
N VAL A 29 -17.33 -2.87 4.28
CA VAL A 29 -16.94 -1.98 5.38
C VAL A 29 -17.06 -2.67 6.75
N ASP A 30 -18.02 -3.59 6.87
CA ASP A 30 -18.29 -4.36 8.10
C ASP A 30 -17.32 -5.53 8.31
N GLU A 31 -16.45 -5.84 7.35
CA GLU A 31 -15.48 -6.91 7.49
C GLU A 31 -14.29 -6.46 8.36
N GLN A 32 -14.09 -7.16 9.47
CA GLN A 32 -12.92 -6.95 10.32
C GLN A 32 -11.71 -7.64 9.72
N ILE A 33 -10.80 -6.84 9.16
CA ILE A 33 -9.53 -7.33 8.62
C ILE A 33 -8.42 -7.14 9.66
N ASP A 34 -7.75 -8.23 10.02
CA ASP A 34 -6.51 -8.17 10.80
C ASP A 34 -5.37 -7.63 9.93
N LEU A 35 -5.10 -6.33 10.07
CA LEU A 35 -4.05 -5.62 9.33
C LEU A 35 -2.64 -6.15 9.67
N SER A 36 -2.43 -6.66 10.88
CA SER A 36 -1.12 -7.20 11.30
C SER A 36 -0.83 -8.51 10.58
N ASN A 37 -1.83 -9.40 10.49
CA ASN A 37 -1.72 -10.64 9.72
C ASN A 37 -1.56 -10.34 8.23
N LEU A 38 -2.36 -9.42 7.67
CA LEU A 38 -2.25 -9.02 6.28
C LEU A 38 -0.84 -8.49 5.93
N ARG A 39 -0.27 -7.64 6.78
CA ARG A 39 1.11 -7.14 6.62
C ARG A 39 2.12 -8.29 6.59
N ARG A 40 1.97 -9.27 7.49
CA ARG A 40 2.82 -10.48 7.52
C ARG A 40 2.72 -11.25 6.21
N ARG A 41 1.50 -11.42 5.67
CA ARG A 41 1.29 -12.10 4.38
C ARG A 41 1.93 -11.35 3.21
N PHE A 42 1.84 -10.03 3.17
CA PHE A 42 2.50 -9.24 2.13
C PHE A 42 4.01 -9.43 2.11
N LEU A 43 4.65 -9.42 3.28
CA LEU A 43 6.08 -9.68 3.39
C LEU A 43 6.42 -11.14 3.01
N ALA A 44 5.55 -12.09 3.31
CA ALA A 44 5.75 -13.50 2.95
C ALA A 44 5.65 -13.77 1.44
N THR A 45 5.13 -12.85 0.63
CA THR A 45 5.08 -13.02 -0.84
C THR A 45 6.45 -12.98 -1.49
N ASN A 46 7.48 -12.42 -0.83
CA ASN A 46 8.80 -12.13 -1.40
C ASN A 46 8.74 -11.28 -2.70
N ARG A 47 7.62 -10.61 -2.98
CA ARG A 47 7.44 -9.72 -4.14
C ARG A 47 7.64 -8.24 -3.81
N LEU A 48 7.87 -7.93 -2.53
CA LEU A 48 8.11 -6.58 -2.05
C LEU A 48 9.59 -6.40 -1.75
N GLU A 49 10.27 -5.61 -2.57
CA GLU A 49 11.64 -5.20 -2.35
C GLU A 49 11.66 -3.97 -1.43
N PRO A 50 12.29 -4.04 -0.23
CA PRO A 50 12.44 -2.87 0.62
C PRO A 50 13.40 -1.87 -0.02
N LEU A 51 13.03 -0.58 0.00
CA LEU A 51 13.90 0.50 -0.41
C LEU A 51 14.59 1.15 0.80
N ASP A 52 15.74 1.79 0.56
CA ASP A 52 16.47 2.58 1.55
C ASP A 52 15.88 4.01 1.68
N GLU A 53 14.56 4.11 1.61
CA GLU A 53 13.82 5.35 1.83
C GLU A 53 12.62 5.09 2.74
N GLU A 54 12.31 6.08 3.57
CA GLU A 54 11.08 6.11 4.33
C GLU A 54 10.21 7.25 3.83
N ARG A 55 8.90 7.01 3.77
CA ARG A 55 7.94 7.97 3.23
C ARG A 55 6.74 8.12 4.15
N PRO A 56 6.12 9.31 4.20
CA PRO A 56 4.84 9.47 4.85
C PRO A 56 3.78 8.62 4.14
N VAL A 57 2.88 8.01 4.92
CA VAL A 57 1.75 7.26 4.38
C VAL A 57 0.76 8.22 3.71
N ARG A 58 0.60 8.12 2.39
CA ARG A 58 -0.31 8.94 1.59
C ARG A 58 -1.76 8.81 2.10
N GLY A 59 -2.48 9.92 2.19
CA GLY A 59 -3.84 9.95 2.77
C GLY A 59 -3.87 9.94 4.31
N ARG A 60 -2.71 9.91 4.96
CA ARG A 60 -2.54 10.17 6.40
C ARG A 60 -1.41 11.16 6.67
N GLU A 61 -1.17 12.09 5.75
CA GLU A 61 -0.06 13.05 5.81
C GLU A 61 -0.09 13.96 7.04
N LEU A 62 -1.27 14.19 7.63
CA LEU A 62 -1.43 14.95 8.88
C LEU A 62 -0.88 14.23 10.12
N ASP A 63 -0.62 12.92 10.03
CA ASP A 63 -0.06 12.10 11.08
C ASP A 63 1.44 11.89 10.79
N TRP A 64 2.26 12.87 11.15
CA TRP A 64 3.72 12.86 10.97
C TRP A 64 4.42 11.64 11.60
N ARG A 65 3.74 10.92 12.50
CA ARG A 65 4.24 9.67 13.11
C ARG A 65 4.12 8.47 12.17
N ARG A 66 3.48 8.62 11.01
CA ARG A 66 3.31 7.55 10.02
C ARG A 66 4.29 7.71 8.86
N ILE A 67 5.56 7.78 9.21
CA ILE A 67 6.66 7.51 8.29
C ILE A 67 6.87 5.99 8.28
N SER A 68 6.97 5.39 7.10
CA SER A 68 7.19 3.96 6.96
C SER A 68 8.13 3.65 5.81
N ARG A 69 8.88 2.55 5.94
CA ARG A 69 9.73 2.03 4.86
C ARG A 69 8.93 1.85 3.58
N ALA A 70 9.49 2.35 2.48
CA ALA A 70 8.93 2.16 1.16
C ALA A 70 9.33 0.80 0.58
N TYR A 71 8.46 0.24 -0.24
CA TYR A 71 8.67 -1.02 -0.94
C TYR A 71 8.33 -0.86 -2.41
N ARG A 72 9.09 -1.53 -3.28
CA ARG A 72 8.76 -1.71 -4.70
C ARG A 72 8.12 -3.07 -4.90
N TYR A 73 6.97 -3.10 -5.56
CA TYR A 73 6.34 -4.34 -5.96
C TYR A 73 6.93 -4.84 -7.28
N HIS A 74 7.41 -6.09 -7.27
CA HIS A 74 7.81 -6.80 -8.48
C HIS A 74 6.66 -7.69 -8.94
N ALA A 75 5.99 -7.28 -10.01
CA ALA A 75 5.09 -8.16 -10.73
C ALA A 75 5.95 -9.26 -11.36
N SER A 76 5.84 -10.50 -10.86
CA SER A 76 6.33 -11.66 -11.60
C SER A 76 5.64 -11.62 -12.97
N ARG A 77 6.42 -11.47 -14.05
CA ARG A 77 5.91 -11.70 -15.40
C ARG A 77 5.50 -13.17 -15.46
N GLU A 78 4.20 -13.41 -15.41
CA GLU A 78 3.59 -14.64 -15.92
C GLU A 78 3.36 -14.48 -17.43
#